data_AF-A0A8S1SVY9-F1
#
_entry.id   AF-A0A8S1SVY9-F1
#
_cell.length_a   1.000
_cell.length_b   1.000
_cell.length_c   1.000
_cell.angle_alpha   90.00
_cell.angle_beta   90.00
_cell.angle_gamma   90.00
#
_symmetry.space_group_name_H-M   'P 1'
#
loop_
_entity.id
_entity.type
_entity.pdbx_description
1 polymer ?
#
loop_
_entity_poly.entity_id
_entity_poly.type
_entity_poly.pdbx_seq_one_letter_code
_entity_poly.pdbx_strand_id
1 'polypeptide(L)' 'MTNGGEDPWQTASLIKPTKANSKVITYLIDCDDCAHCVDLNAPSDDDPVILTQTRQAIENTFKQWHDQFWSETLVE' A
#
# COMPACT_ATOMS: atom_id res chain seq x y z
N MET A 1 -4.95 -1.05 2.61
CA MET A 1 -5.69 -1.40 1.39
C MET A 1 -5.03 -0.70 0.23
N THR A 2 -4.62 -1.44 -0.79
CA THR A 2 -4.02 -0.92 -2.02
C THR A 2 -4.99 -1.18 -3.16
N ASN A 3 -5.17 -0.22 -4.05
CA ASN A 3 -5.98 -0.38 -5.26
C ASN A 3 -5.29 0.32 -6.43
N GLY A 4 -5.38 -0.26 -7.63
CA GLY A 4 -5.01 0.43 -8.87
C GLY A 4 -6.10 1.41 -9.29
N GLY A 5 -5.71 2.55 -9.88
CA GLY A 5 -6.63 3.59 -10.34
C GLY A 5 -7.56 3.15 -11.46
N GLU A 6 -7.12 2.18 -12.27
CA GLU A 6 -7.89 1.62 -13.38
C GLU A 6 -8.54 0.28 -13.02
N ASP A 7 -8.35 -0.21 -11.79
CA ASP A 7 -8.98 -1.44 -11.31
C ASP A 7 -10.48 -1.20 -11.05
N PRO A 8 -11.41 -1.86 -11.75
CA PRO A 8 -12.84 -1.74 -11.47
C PRO A 8 -13.20 -2.19 -10.04
N TRP A 9 -12.40 -3.05 -9.42
CA TRP A 9 -12.61 -3.52 -8.05
C TRP A 9 -12.27 -2.49 -6.98
N GLN A 10 -11.60 -1.37 -7.32
CA GLN A 10 -11.21 -0.36 -6.34
C GLN A 10 -12.40 0.14 -5.49
N THR A 11 -13.60 0.18 -6.09
CA THR A 11 -14.83 0.68 -5.46
C THR A 11 -15.46 -0.31 -4.47
N ALA A 12 -15.05 -1.59 -4.52
CA ALA A 12 -15.43 -2.60 -3.55
C ALA A 12 -14.54 -2.59 -2.29
N SER A 13 -13.53 -1.72 -2.25
CA SER A 13 -12.54 -1.58 -1.19
C SER A 13 -12.53 -0.17 -0.61
N LEU A 14 -11.53 0.13 0.24
CA LEU A 14 -11.29 1.45 0.80
C LEU A 14 -10.31 2.23 -0.08
N ILE A 15 -10.83 3.16 -0.86
CA ILE A 15 -10.02 4.09 -1.68
C ILE A 15 -9.41 5.25 -0.86
N LYS A 16 -9.97 5.52 0.32
CA LYS A 16 -9.50 6.56 1.24
C LYS A 16 -9.81 6.19 2.69
N PRO A 17 -9.08 6.72 3.68
CA PRO A 17 -9.39 6.46 5.07
C PRO A 17 -10.68 7.20 5.47
N THR A 18 -11.38 6.64 6.43
CA THR A 18 -12.58 7.18 7.07
C THR A 18 -12.35 7.24 8.57
N LYS A 19 -13.26 7.91 9.30
CA LYS A 19 -13.20 7.94 10.77
C LYS A 19 -13.32 6.54 11.39
N ALA A 20 -14.09 5.65 10.78
CA ALA A 20 -14.35 4.30 11.30
C ALA A 20 -13.16 3.33 11.14
N ASN A 21 -12.24 3.62 10.21
CA ASN A 21 -11.09 2.77 9.88
C ASN A 21 -9.79 3.60 9.85
N SER A 22 -9.66 4.56 10.76
CA SER A 22 -8.54 5.50 10.82
C SER A 22 -7.17 4.86 11.01
N LYS A 23 -7.13 3.60 11.46
CA LYS A 23 -5.90 2.79 11.60
C LYS A 23 -5.51 2.05 10.31
N VAL A 24 -6.40 2.00 9.32
CA VAL A 24 -6.13 1.33 8.04
C VAL A 24 -5.47 2.33 7.11
N ILE A 25 -4.25 2.00 6.67
CA ILE A 25 -3.55 2.76 5.63
C ILE A 25 -4.16 2.38 4.28
N THR A 26 -4.47 3.38 3.46
CA THR A 26 -5.07 3.19 2.12
C THR A 26 -4.22 3.85 1.06
N TYR A 27 -4.03 3.18 -0.07
CA TYR A 27 -3.35 3.71 -1.26
C TYR A 27 -4.26 3.54 -2.48
N LEU A 28 -4.38 4.60 -3.26
CA LEU A 28 -4.92 4.58 -4.62
C LEU A 28 -3.78 4.89 -5.57
N ILE A 29 -3.38 3.90 -6.37
CA ILE A 29 -2.26 3.98 -7.30
C ILE A 29 -2.82 4.47 -8.64
N ASP A 30 -3.03 5.78 -8.71
CA ASP A 30 -3.64 6.46 -9.86
C ASP A 30 -2.58 6.76 -10.93
N CYS A 31 -2.45 5.86 -11.90
CA CYS A 31 -1.55 5.96 -13.05
C CYS A 31 -2.10 5.18 -14.25
N ASP A 32 -1.54 5.48 -15.43
CA ASP A 32 -1.80 4.72 -16.65
C ASP A 32 -1.29 3.27 -16.49
N ASP A 33 -2.07 2.31 -16.98
CA ASP A 33 -1.84 0.85 -16.91
C ASP A 33 -1.76 0.28 -15.48
N CYS A 34 -2.29 1.01 -14.49
CA CYS A 34 -2.31 0.60 -13.09
C CYS A 34 -3.62 -0.08 -12.71
N ALA A 35 -3.72 -1.36 -13.07
CA ALA A 35 -4.89 -2.20 -12.85
C ALA A 35 -4.80 -3.06 -11.56
N HIS A 36 -5.46 -4.22 -11.57
CA HIS A 36 -5.66 -5.05 -10.39
C HIS A 36 -4.36 -5.51 -9.74
N CYS A 37 -4.21 -5.23 -8.43
CA CYS A 37 -3.07 -5.62 -7.61
C CYS A 37 -1.69 -5.26 -8.21
N VAL A 38 -1.60 -4.13 -8.93
CA VAL A 38 -0.39 -3.71 -9.63
C VAL A 38 0.83 -3.58 -8.68
N ASP A 39 0.61 -3.26 -7.41
CA ASP A 39 1.63 -3.18 -6.37
C ASP A 39 2.34 -4.52 -6.08
N LEU A 40 1.69 -5.66 -6.36
CA LEU A 40 2.24 -7.00 -6.12
C LEU A 40 3.09 -7.54 -7.28
N ASN A 41 3.11 -6.87 -8.43
CA ASN A 41 3.96 -7.25 -9.55
C ASN A 41 5.45 -7.01 -9.22
N ALA A 42 6.33 -7.74 -9.89
CA ALA A 42 7.77 -7.47 -9.81
C ALA A 42 8.08 -6.05 -10.31
N PRO A 43 8.96 -5.30 -9.63
CA PRO A 43 9.34 -3.96 -10.08
C PRO A 43 9.96 -3.95 -11.48
N SER A 44 9.68 -2.88 -12.23
CA SER A 44 10.25 -2.57 -13.54
C SER A 44 10.77 -1.13 -13.56
N ASP A 45 11.80 -0.86 -14.37
CA ASP A 45 12.33 0.49 -14.58
C ASP A 45 11.31 1.43 -15.26
N ASP A 46 10.33 0.84 -15.97
CA ASP A 46 9.24 1.58 -16.63
C ASP A 46 8.03 1.84 -15.71
N ASP A 47 8.07 1.39 -14.45
CA ASP A 47 6.94 1.57 -13.53
C ASP A 47 6.65 3.06 -13.25
N PRO A 48 5.38 3.48 -13.22
CA PRO A 48 5.02 4.83 -12.83
C PRO A 48 5.59 5.21 -11.46
N VAL A 49 6.01 6.47 -11.31
CA VAL A 49 6.62 6.97 -10.07
C VAL A 49 5.73 6.72 -8.85
N ILE A 50 4.41 6.88 -8.98
CA ILE A 50 3.43 6.63 -7.91
C ILE A 50 3.39 5.17 -7.48
N LEU A 51 3.56 4.21 -8.40
CA LEU A 51 3.61 2.79 -8.10
C LEU A 51 4.87 2.46 -7.29
N THR A 52 6.03 2.95 -7.75
CA THR A 52 7.31 2.78 -7.06
C THR A 52 7.27 3.39 -5.64
N GLN A 53 6.79 4.61 -5.51
CA GLN A 53 6.64 5.28 -4.20
C GLN A 53 5.67 4.54 -3.28
N THR A 54 4.57 4.01 -3.83
CA THR A 54 3.59 3.24 -3.05
C THR A 54 4.19 1.95 -2.52
N ARG A 55 4.91 1.18 -3.35
CA ARG A 55 5.63 -0.03 -2.91
C ARG A 55 6.63 0.29 -1.80
N GLN A 56 7.42 1.34 -1.96
CA GLN A 56 8.37 1.76 -0.91
C GLN A 56 7.67 2.13 0.41
N ALA A 57 6.51 2.79 0.34
CA ALA A 57 5.73 3.14 1.52
C ALA A 57 5.15 1.90 2.23
N ILE A 58 4.70 0.90 1.47
CA ILE A 58 4.23 -0.39 1.99
C ILE A 58 5.39 -1.14 2.68
N GLU A 59 6.56 -1.23 2.05
CA GLU A 59 7.74 -1.85 2.63
C GLU A 59 8.17 -1.16 3.94
N ASN A 60 8.19 0.17 3.96
CA ASN A 60 8.50 0.94 5.16
C ASN A 60 7.48 0.68 6.29
N THR A 61 6.21 0.50 5.93
CA THR A 61 5.16 0.15 6.88
C THR A 61 5.39 -1.25 7.46
N PHE A 62 5.74 -2.23 6.64
CA PHE A 62 6.07 -3.58 7.13
C PHE A 62 7.29 -3.57 8.03
N LYS A 63 8.33 -2.79 7.69
CA LYS A 63 9.50 -2.59 8.54
C LYS A 63 9.11 -1.97 9.88
N GLN A 64 8.27 -0.93 9.88
CA GLN A 64 7.77 -0.33 11.11
C GLN A 64 7.04 -1.34 12.00
N TRP A 65 6.14 -2.15 11.43
CA TRP A 65 5.40 -3.17 12.19
C TRP A 65 6.32 -4.24 12.76
N HIS A 66 7.30 -4.69 11.96
CA HIS A 66 8.35 -5.60 12.41
C HIS A 66 9.11 -5.02 13.60
N ASP A 67 9.63 -3.81 13.46
CA ASP A 67 10.45 -3.16 14.49
C ASP A 67 9.64 -2.89 15.77
N GLN A 68 8.38 -2.47 15.62
CA GLN A 68 7.47 -2.28 16.76
C GLN A 68 7.28 -3.59 17.53
N PHE A 69 6.94 -4.69 16.83
CA PHE A 69 6.73 -5.99 17.45
C PHE A 69 7.94 -6.41 18.30
N TRP A 70 9.15 -6.31 17.75
CA TRP A 70 10.36 -6.70 18.48
C TRP A 70 10.75 -5.72 19.59
N SER A 71 10.47 -4.42 19.43
CA SER A 71 10.70 -3.44 20.48
C SER A 71 9.82 -3.65 21.72
N GLU A 72 8.60 -4.19 21.52
CA GLU A 72 7.67 -4.50 22.61
C GLU A 72 7.93 -5.89 23.21
N THR A 73 8.52 -6.82 22.45
CA THR A 73 8.79 -8.20 22.88
C THR A 73 10.14 -8.37 23.60
N LEU A 74 11.11 -7.46 23.39
CA LEU A 74 12.44 -7.50 24.02
C LEU A 74 12.52 -6.75 25.36
N VAL A 75 11.39 -6.30 25.89
CA VAL A 75 11.28 -5.72 27.25
C VAL A 75 10.83 -6.83 28.21
N GLU A 76 11.74 -7.76 28.50
CA GLU A 76 11.68 -8.62 29.70
C GLU A 76 12.73 -8.16 30.72
#